data_AF-A0AAE6YF52-F1
#
_entry.id   AF-A0AAE6YF52-F1
#
_cell.length_a   1.000
_cell.length_b   1.000
_cell.length_c   1.000
_cell.angle_alpha   90.00
_cell.angle_beta   90.00
_cell.angle_gamma   90.00
#
_symmetry.space_group_name_H-M   'P 1'
#
loop_
_entity.id
_entity.type
_entity.pdbx_description
1 polymer ?
#
loop_
_entity_poly.entity_id
_entity_poly.type
_entity_poly.pdbx_seq_one_letter_code
_entity_poly.pdbx_strand_id
1 'polypeptide(L)'
;MRRRITGHPDPAIRDAFPDFVRGTVEREVSIGIDALEEAYGRPRTALVGAPSPSLRAAVARAWYDRPLAVQAELLADPDPKVRATATEHEQPGVPPEWRDRCLADPAVRVNVARHVPFTAEQFGQLVRSGDLEVQRAVAENPHLPTETVAHLLHVDDPHVRVGVARSRHVDGETRDRLYALVEAERAAGDIEAEIALTWNSPGPTWLRDVPLAERLTYLDCPHTEFRRVLASCRDLPEVAWRRLDDDPELAVRRAAARRPDTPPQVLERLVRAHGDVFHIRPLHVDHPNFPRHLLRTFTDEPTPNARYLALQDPELPVPDLRRLATAAEPFIRRGVARHPNITATLLEDLLSDPDPQVTDEAAANTTLPPPRMYRILAAAGL
;
A
#
# COMPACT_ATOMS: atom_id res chain seq x y z
N MET A 1 22.13 -16.03 5.13
CA MET A 1 23.04 -15.08 4.44
C MET A 1 23.56 -13.98 5.39
N ARG A 2 22.70 -13.27 6.13
CA ARG A 2 23.07 -12.11 6.99
C ARG A 2 24.12 -12.37 8.09
N ARG A 3 24.03 -13.48 8.85
CA ARG A 3 25.06 -13.86 9.86
C ARG A 3 26.46 -14.19 9.28
N ARG A 4 26.60 -14.39 7.96
CA ARG A 4 27.91 -14.66 7.33
C ARG A 4 28.68 -13.38 6.97
N ILE A 5 28.01 -12.22 6.96
CA ILE A 5 28.58 -10.92 6.56
C ILE A 5 29.26 -10.23 7.75
N THR A 6 28.68 -10.35 8.95
CA THR A 6 29.18 -9.68 10.17
C THR A 6 30.55 -10.20 10.64
N GLY A 7 30.93 -11.42 10.25
CA GLY A 7 32.24 -12.01 10.52
C GLY A 7 33.22 -11.93 9.35
N HIS A 8 32.90 -11.19 8.29
CA HIS A 8 33.77 -11.09 7.11
C HIS A 8 35.04 -10.25 7.42
N PRO A 9 36.23 -10.66 6.96
CA PRO A 9 37.48 -9.96 7.26
C PRO A 9 37.56 -8.57 6.61
N ASP A 10 36.85 -8.35 5.50
CA ASP A 10 36.74 -7.06 4.83
C ASP A 10 35.70 -6.15 5.53
N PRO A 11 36.12 -5.01 6.11
CA PRO A 11 35.22 -4.03 6.72
C PRO A 11 34.16 -3.51 5.74
N ALA A 12 34.48 -3.34 4.45
CA ALA A 12 33.51 -2.87 3.47
C ALA A 12 32.35 -3.84 3.30
N ILE A 13 32.61 -5.15 3.38
CA ILE A 13 31.57 -6.18 3.30
C ILE A 13 30.81 -6.25 4.64
N ARG A 14 31.52 -6.20 5.76
CA ARG A 14 30.92 -6.25 7.10
C ARG A 14 29.98 -5.06 7.37
N ASP A 15 30.38 -3.87 6.93
CA ASP A 15 29.75 -2.61 7.27
C ASP A 15 28.76 -2.15 6.17
N ALA A 16 28.71 -2.82 5.01
CA ALA A 16 27.80 -2.51 3.91
C ALA A 16 26.31 -2.44 4.32
N PHE A 17 25.84 -3.40 5.13
CA PHE A 17 24.45 -3.38 5.59
C PHE A 17 24.18 -2.24 6.58
N PRO A 18 24.96 -2.07 7.67
CA PRO A 18 24.86 -0.89 8.54
C PRO A 18 24.95 0.45 7.80
N ASP A 19 25.86 0.59 6.84
CA ASP A 19 26.02 1.80 6.02
C ASP A 19 24.79 2.06 5.14
N PHE A 20 24.24 1.01 4.53
CA PHE A 20 22.98 1.09 3.78
C PHE A 20 21.82 1.54 4.67
N VAL A 21 21.70 0.99 5.89
CA VAL A 21 20.65 1.37 6.84
C VAL A 21 20.84 2.84 7.27
N ARG A 22 22.06 3.26 7.58
CA ARG A 22 22.37 4.66 7.94
C ARG A 22 22.00 5.63 6.82
N GLY A 23 22.40 5.33 5.58
CA GLY A 23 22.02 6.13 4.42
C GLY A 23 20.51 6.15 4.17
N THR A 24 19.80 5.05 4.44
CA THR A 24 18.34 4.96 4.37
C THR A 24 17.67 5.86 5.42
N VAL A 25 18.18 5.88 6.65
CA VAL A 25 17.70 6.77 7.73
C VAL A 25 17.92 8.24 7.39
N GLU A 26 19.08 8.59 6.85
CA GLU A 26 19.39 9.97 6.43
C GLU A 26 18.51 10.44 5.27
N ARG A 27 18.14 9.54 4.36
CA ARG A 27 17.21 9.79 3.25
C ARG A 27 15.74 9.63 3.64
N GLU A 28 15.45 9.34 4.91
CA GLU A 28 14.09 9.21 5.45
C GLU A 28 13.26 8.09 4.81
N VAL A 29 13.93 7.12 4.22
CA VAL A 29 13.30 5.97 3.61
C VAL A 29 12.89 4.99 4.72
N SER A 30 11.68 4.44 4.60
CA SER A 30 11.15 3.50 5.61
C SER A 30 11.99 2.23 5.68
N ILE A 31 12.27 1.80 6.91
CA ILE A 31 13.03 0.58 7.19
C ILE A 31 12.48 -0.11 8.44
N GLY A 32 12.57 -1.44 8.48
CA GLY A 32 12.06 -2.23 9.61
C GLY A 32 12.83 -1.98 10.90
N ILE A 33 12.15 -2.04 12.03
CA ILE A 33 12.74 -1.77 13.35
C ILE A 33 13.88 -2.73 13.70
N ASP A 34 13.78 -4.00 13.31
CA ASP A 34 14.83 -5.01 13.53
C ASP A 34 16.12 -4.67 12.76
N ALA A 35 15.99 -4.07 11.57
CA ALA A 35 17.15 -3.64 10.79
C ALA A 35 17.84 -2.42 11.41
N LEU A 36 17.08 -1.56 12.10
CA LEU A 36 17.66 -0.47 12.89
C LEU A 36 18.43 -1.03 14.11
N GLU A 37 17.86 -2.00 14.83
CA GLU A 37 18.55 -2.64 15.95
C GLU A 37 19.85 -3.32 15.52
N GLU A 38 19.82 -4.05 14.40
CA GLU A 38 21.00 -4.71 13.83
C GLU A 38 22.07 -3.71 13.39
N ALA A 39 21.70 -2.67 12.64
CA ALA A 39 22.65 -1.70 12.09
C ALA A 39 23.32 -0.82 13.16
N TYR A 40 22.59 -0.48 14.23
CA TYR A 40 23.09 0.38 15.30
C TYR A 40 23.58 -0.39 16.53
N GLY A 41 23.40 -1.72 16.56
CA GLY A 41 23.89 -2.60 17.64
C GLY A 41 23.27 -2.28 19.01
N ARG A 42 22.08 -1.69 19.04
CA ARG A 42 21.37 -1.27 20.26
C ARG A 42 19.90 -1.69 20.19
N PRO A 43 19.27 -2.04 21.32
CA PRO A 43 17.85 -2.35 21.33
C PRO A 43 17.01 -1.12 20.96
N ARG A 44 15.85 -1.34 20.34
CA ARG A 44 14.94 -0.30 19.83
C ARG A 44 14.56 0.73 20.89
N THR A 45 14.40 0.29 22.14
CA THR A 45 14.14 1.17 23.29
C THR A 45 15.27 2.17 23.53
N ALA A 46 16.52 1.78 23.31
CA ALA A 46 17.67 2.67 23.47
C ALA A 46 17.87 3.60 22.26
N LEU A 47 17.30 3.26 21.10
CA LEU A 47 17.34 4.10 19.89
C LEU A 47 16.37 5.28 19.98
N VAL A 48 15.33 5.20 20.82
CA VAL A 48 14.39 6.31 21.09
C VAL A 48 15.13 7.52 21.64
N GLY A 49 16.13 7.32 22.50
CA GLY A 49 16.99 8.40 23.03
C GLY A 49 18.26 8.64 22.23
N ALA A 50 18.33 8.24 20.95
CA ALA A 50 19.54 8.43 20.16
C ALA A 50 19.83 9.93 19.90
N PRO A 51 21.11 10.34 19.80
CA PRO A 51 21.46 11.74 19.55
C PRO A 51 20.88 12.30 18.23
N SER A 52 20.77 11.44 17.20
CA SER A 52 20.28 11.84 15.88
C SER A 52 18.74 11.89 15.83
N PRO A 53 18.12 13.05 15.52
CA PRO A 53 16.67 13.15 15.36
C PRO A 53 16.17 12.30 14.19
N SER A 54 16.93 12.17 13.09
CA SER A 54 16.56 11.31 11.97
C SER A 54 16.42 9.85 12.39
N LEU A 55 17.30 9.38 13.28
CA LEU A 55 17.21 8.02 13.83
C LEU A 55 16.00 7.87 14.76
N ARG A 56 15.72 8.84 15.62
CA ARG A 56 14.53 8.82 16.48
C ARG A 56 13.23 8.83 15.66
N ALA A 57 13.17 9.63 14.59
CA ALA A 57 12.05 9.63 13.65
C ALA A 57 11.92 8.29 12.91
N ALA A 58 13.04 7.69 12.46
CA ALA A 58 13.03 6.37 11.85
C ALA A 58 12.51 5.30 12.82
N VAL A 59 12.87 5.35 14.10
CA VAL A 59 12.30 4.48 15.14
C VAL A 59 10.79 4.71 15.30
N ALA A 60 10.35 5.96 15.35
CA ALA A 60 8.91 6.29 15.45
C ALA A 60 8.10 5.75 14.27
N ARG A 61 8.66 5.76 13.05
CA ARG A 61 8.01 5.20 11.85
C ARG A 61 8.04 3.68 11.83
N ALA A 62 9.17 3.08 12.20
CA ALA A 62 9.40 1.65 12.08
C ALA A 62 8.71 0.83 13.19
N TRP A 63 8.53 1.41 14.37
CA TRP A 63 7.97 0.74 15.55
C TRP A 63 6.51 1.19 15.78
N TYR A 64 5.61 0.70 14.93
CA TYR A 64 4.19 1.12 14.91
C TYR A 64 3.39 0.68 16.14
N ASP A 65 3.74 -0.47 16.74
CA ASP A 65 3.10 -1.06 17.92
C ASP A 65 3.86 -0.76 19.23
N ARG A 66 4.63 0.34 19.25
CA ARG A 66 5.43 0.75 20.41
C ARG A 66 4.55 0.99 21.66
N PRO A 67 5.07 0.72 22.87
CA PRO A 67 4.36 1.01 24.11
C PRO A 67 4.03 2.51 24.26
N LEU A 68 2.90 2.82 24.92
CA LEU A 68 2.47 4.21 25.15
C LEU A 68 3.52 5.06 25.91
N ALA A 69 4.32 4.45 26.79
CA ALA A 69 5.41 5.15 27.46
C ALA A 69 6.47 5.66 26.46
N VAL A 70 6.81 4.84 25.46
CA VAL A 70 7.73 5.24 24.38
C VAL A 70 7.08 6.29 23.48
N GLN A 71 5.79 6.15 23.21
CA GLN A 71 5.05 7.16 22.47
C GLN A 71 5.08 8.53 23.17
N ALA A 72 4.87 8.56 24.48
CA ALA A 72 4.94 9.79 25.26
C ALA A 72 6.35 10.42 25.22
N GLU A 73 7.42 9.61 25.24
CA GLU A 73 8.80 10.10 25.07
C GLU A 73 9.00 10.75 23.70
N LEU A 74 8.52 10.13 22.62
CA LEU A 74 8.60 10.68 21.27
C LEU A 74 7.72 11.92 21.07
N LEU A 75 6.55 12.01 21.72
CA LEU A 75 5.71 13.21 21.74
C LEU A 75 6.37 14.36 22.54
N ALA A 76 7.27 14.04 23.47
CA ALA A 76 8.06 15.00 24.22
C ALA A 76 9.34 15.46 23.49
N ASP A 77 9.66 14.86 22.33
CA ASP A 77 10.94 15.07 21.65
C ASP A 77 11.18 16.55 21.32
N PRO A 78 12.39 17.09 21.54
CA PRO A 78 12.68 18.48 21.18
C PRO A 78 12.53 18.76 19.68
N ASP A 79 12.75 17.74 18.83
CA ASP A 79 12.70 17.89 17.39
C ASP A 79 11.25 17.75 16.85
N PRO A 80 10.70 18.77 16.17
CA PRO A 80 9.33 18.75 15.66
C PRO A 80 9.07 17.63 14.67
N LYS A 81 10.08 17.20 13.90
CA LYS A 81 9.94 16.13 12.92
C LYS A 81 9.79 14.77 13.58
N VAL A 82 10.47 14.54 14.70
CA VAL A 82 10.28 13.31 15.50
C VAL A 82 8.85 13.26 16.01
N ARG A 83 8.35 14.36 16.56
CA ARG A 83 6.95 14.46 17.04
C ARG A 83 5.93 14.28 15.93
N ALA A 84 6.15 14.90 14.76
CA ALA A 84 5.30 14.74 13.58
C ALA A 84 5.25 13.28 13.12
N THR A 85 6.41 12.63 13.03
CA THR A 85 6.52 11.21 12.65
C THR A 85 5.85 10.30 13.69
N ALA A 86 5.94 10.64 14.97
CA ALA A 86 5.27 9.89 16.04
C ALA A 86 3.74 9.97 16.00
N THR A 87 3.16 10.92 15.29
CA THR A 87 1.70 11.11 15.15
C THR A 87 1.17 10.81 13.74
N GLU A 88 2.04 10.44 12.80
CA GLU A 88 1.73 10.18 11.38
C GLU A 88 0.66 9.09 11.19
N HIS A 89 0.56 8.15 12.12
CA HIS A 89 -0.40 7.04 12.10
C HIS A 89 -1.26 7.00 13.36
N GLU A 90 -2.43 6.36 13.26
CA GLU A 90 -3.38 6.20 14.36
C GLU A 90 -2.80 5.38 15.52
N GLN A 91 -2.01 4.35 15.22
CA GLN A 91 -1.33 3.53 16.22
C GLN A 91 0.09 4.06 16.46
N PRO A 92 0.57 4.14 17.72
CA PRO A 92 -0.03 3.61 18.96
C PRO A 92 -1.06 4.56 19.63
N GLY A 93 -1.37 5.69 19.01
CA GLY A 93 -2.32 6.68 19.50
C GLY A 93 -1.68 7.85 20.26
N VAL A 94 -2.52 8.78 20.70
CA VAL A 94 -2.15 9.92 21.54
C VAL A 94 -2.86 9.78 22.89
N PRO A 95 -2.13 9.64 24.01
CA PRO A 95 -2.76 9.57 25.34
C PRO A 95 -3.62 10.81 25.62
N PRO A 96 -4.76 10.68 26.33
CA PRO A 96 -5.68 11.79 26.60
C PRO A 96 -4.99 13.04 27.19
N GLU A 97 -4.06 12.85 28.12
CA GLU A 97 -3.30 13.91 28.78
C GLU A 97 -2.33 14.66 27.86
N TRP A 98 -2.03 14.11 26.69
CA TRP A 98 -1.17 14.74 25.67
C TRP A 98 -1.95 15.50 24.59
N ARG A 99 -3.28 15.36 24.53
CA ARG A 99 -4.11 15.89 23.43
C ARG A 99 -4.01 17.40 23.30
N ASP A 100 -4.19 18.15 24.39
CA ASP A 100 -4.11 19.62 24.36
C ASP A 100 -2.72 20.12 23.96
N ARG A 101 -1.67 19.44 24.43
CA ARG A 101 -0.30 19.75 24.03
C ARG A 101 -0.05 19.50 22.55
N CYS A 102 -0.59 18.40 22.01
CA CYS A 102 -0.51 18.11 20.58
C CYS A 102 -1.30 19.11 19.73
N LEU A 103 -2.47 19.54 20.20
CA LEU A 103 -3.26 20.58 19.53
C LEU A 103 -2.51 21.92 19.48
N ALA A 104 -1.79 22.28 20.55
CA ALA A 104 -0.99 23.50 20.59
C ALA A 104 0.24 23.45 19.65
N ASP A 105 0.83 22.27 19.44
CA ASP A 105 2.05 22.09 18.66
C ASP A 105 1.78 22.02 17.14
N PRO A 106 2.23 23.02 16.35
CA PRO A 106 2.00 23.06 14.91
C PRO A 106 2.56 21.83 14.16
N ALA A 107 3.63 21.22 14.67
CA ALA A 107 4.28 20.09 13.99
C ALA A 107 3.43 18.81 13.99
N VAL A 108 2.51 18.67 14.95
CA VAL A 108 1.70 17.46 15.11
C VAL A 108 0.20 17.72 14.93
N ARG A 109 -0.23 18.98 15.00
CA ARG A 109 -1.64 19.38 15.00
C ARG A 109 -2.45 18.75 13.87
N VAL A 110 -1.97 18.83 12.63
CA VAL A 110 -2.64 18.27 11.45
C VAL A 110 -2.75 16.75 11.55
N ASN A 111 -1.67 16.08 11.96
CA ASN A 111 -1.66 14.62 12.10
C ASN A 111 -2.65 14.15 13.16
N VAL A 112 -2.67 14.78 14.34
CA VAL A 112 -3.60 14.38 15.40
C VAL A 112 -5.04 14.75 15.06
N ALA A 113 -5.28 15.88 14.38
CA ALA A 113 -6.60 16.30 13.91
C ALA A 113 -7.27 15.25 13.00
N ARG A 114 -6.49 14.46 12.27
CA ARG A 114 -6.98 13.46 11.31
C ARG A 114 -7.58 12.20 11.93
N HIS A 115 -7.17 11.80 13.14
CA HIS A 115 -7.58 10.49 13.69
C HIS A 115 -7.81 10.45 15.19
N VAL A 116 -7.30 11.41 15.96
CA VAL A 116 -7.44 11.38 17.43
C VAL A 116 -8.90 11.70 17.81
N PRO A 117 -9.52 10.92 18.73
CA PRO A 117 -10.84 11.24 19.26
C PRO A 117 -10.75 12.42 20.23
N PHE A 118 -11.20 13.60 19.78
CA PHE A 118 -11.23 14.84 20.57
C PHE A 118 -12.61 15.08 21.21
N THR A 119 -12.65 15.97 22.20
CA THR A 119 -13.90 16.51 22.73
C THR A 119 -14.55 17.49 21.74
N ALA A 120 -15.84 17.76 21.89
CA ALA A 120 -16.54 18.75 21.07
C ALA A 120 -15.90 20.16 21.16
N GLU A 121 -15.38 20.53 22.32
CA GLU A 121 -14.65 21.80 22.51
C GLU A 121 -13.34 21.84 21.70
N GLN A 122 -12.56 20.76 21.75
CA GLN A 122 -11.31 20.62 21.01
C GLN A 122 -11.54 20.63 19.49
N PHE A 123 -12.57 19.92 18.99
CA PHE A 123 -12.97 20.03 17.59
C PHE A 123 -13.39 21.46 17.22
N GLY A 124 -14.17 22.10 18.09
CA GLY A 124 -14.58 23.49 17.94
C GLY A 124 -13.39 24.46 17.91
N GLN A 125 -12.30 24.19 18.62
CA GLN A 125 -11.05 24.96 18.53
C GLN A 125 -10.37 24.76 17.17
N LEU A 126 -10.26 23.52 16.69
CA LEU A 126 -9.62 23.20 15.42
C LEU A 126 -10.31 23.88 14.24
N VAL A 127 -11.63 23.78 14.14
CA VAL A 127 -12.35 24.38 13.00
C VAL A 127 -12.38 25.91 13.03
N ARG A 128 -12.45 26.52 14.22
CA ARG A 128 -12.40 27.99 14.40
C ARG A 128 -11.02 28.59 14.13
N SER A 129 -9.95 27.78 14.05
CA SER A 129 -8.62 28.27 13.71
C SER A 129 -8.55 28.89 12.30
N GLY A 130 -9.45 28.47 11.39
CA GLY A 130 -9.47 28.90 10.00
C GLY A 130 -8.33 28.32 9.14
N ASP A 131 -7.48 27.47 9.73
CA ASP A 131 -6.40 26.80 9.03
C ASP A 131 -6.98 25.68 8.15
N LEU A 132 -6.85 25.84 6.83
CA LEU A 132 -7.46 24.93 5.87
C LEU A 132 -6.85 23.53 5.93
N GLU A 133 -5.54 23.40 6.21
CA GLU A 133 -4.90 22.09 6.32
C GLU A 133 -5.43 21.33 7.54
N VAL A 134 -5.65 22.06 8.64
CA VAL A 134 -6.30 21.51 9.84
C VAL A 134 -7.76 21.14 9.55
N GLN A 135 -8.52 21.97 8.84
CA GLN A 135 -9.91 21.67 8.50
C GLN A 135 -10.03 20.44 7.60
N ARG A 136 -9.13 20.28 6.62
CA ARG A 136 -9.02 19.06 5.79
C ARG A 136 -8.76 17.83 6.65
N ALA A 137 -7.81 17.91 7.58
CA ALA A 137 -7.53 16.80 8.51
C ALA A 137 -8.73 16.50 9.41
N VAL A 138 -9.37 17.51 10.00
CA VAL A 138 -10.57 17.34 10.82
C VAL A 138 -11.69 16.67 10.03
N ALA A 139 -11.89 17.04 8.77
CA ALA A 139 -12.91 16.45 7.89
C ALA A 139 -12.71 14.94 7.66
N GLU A 140 -11.49 14.43 7.75
CA GLU A 140 -11.17 13.00 7.63
C GLU A 140 -11.33 12.23 8.95
N ASN A 141 -11.55 12.93 10.07
CA ASN A 141 -11.56 12.29 11.38
C ASN A 141 -12.81 11.41 11.59
N PRO A 142 -12.67 10.11 11.89
CA PRO A 142 -13.80 9.19 12.06
C PRO A 142 -14.65 9.50 13.31
N HIS A 143 -14.17 10.36 14.20
CA HIS A 143 -14.83 10.75 15.45
C HIS A 143 -15.46 12.16 15.40
N LEU A 144 -15.64 12.72 14.22
CA LEU A 144 -16.30 14.02 14.01
C LEU A 144 -17.69 14.07 14.68
N PRO A 145 -17.97 15.04 15.57
CA PRO A 145 -19.31 15.24 16.10
C PRO A 145 -20.19 16.01 15.11
N THR A 146 -21.51 15.83 15.22
CA THR A 146 -22.52 16.44 14.33
C THR A 146 -22.37 17.96 14.19
N GLU A 147 -22.07 18.67 15.28
CA GLU A 147 -21.90 20.13 15.25
C GLU A 147 -20.70 20.57 14.43
N THR A 148 -19.63 19.77 14.44
CA THR A 148 -18.42 20.05 13.64
C THR A 148 -18.67 19.76 12.16
N VAL A 149 -19.41 18.69 11.86
CA VAL A 149 -19.87 18.41 10.49
C VAL A 149 -20.70 19.59 9.95
N ALA A 150 -21.65 20.11 10.74
CA ALA A 150 -22.47 21.25 10.34
C ALA A 150 -21.62 22.51 10.02
N HIS A 151 -20.54 22.74 10.77
CA HIS A 151 -19.61 23.83 10.47
C HIS A 151 -18.83 23.59 9.17
N LEU A 152 -18.32 22.38 8.96
CA LEU A 152 -17.51 22.05 7.79
C LEU A 152 -18.31 22.02 6.48
N LEU A 153 -19.63 21.80 6.54
CA LEU A 153 -20.51 21.90 5.35
C LEU A 153 -20.50 23.29 4.70
N HIS A 154 -20.07 24.32 5.42
CA HIS A 154 -19.96 25.68 4.91
C HIS A 154 -18.56 26.05 4.40
N VAL A 155 -17.59 25.13 4.49
CA VAL A 155 -16.22 25.35 4.01
C VAL A 155 -16.14 25.05 2.52
N ASP A 156 -15.69 26.05 1.76
CA ASP A 156 -15.52 25.99 0.30
C ASP A 156 -14.16 25.38 -0.06
N ASP A 157 -14.02 24.07 0.16
CA ASP A 157 -12.81 23.30 -0.18
C ASP A 157 -13.16 21.86 -0.58
N PRO A 158 -12.65 21.36 -1.72
CA PRO A 158 -13.02 20.04 -2.23
C PRO A 158 -12.58 18.89 -1.31
N HIS A 159 -11.44 19.01 -0.61
CA HIS A 159 -10.97 17.97 0.32
C HIS A 159 -11.85 17.93 1.57
N VAL A 160 -12.24 19.10 2.10
CA VAL A 160 -13.20 19.17 3.21
C VAL A 160 -14.54 18.57 2.81
N ARG A 161 -15.07 18.88 1.61
CA ARG A 161 -16.32 18.29 1.11
C ARG A 161 -16.25 16.77 1.03
N VAL A 162 -15.18 16.21 0.45
CA VAL A 162 -14.99 14.76 0.35
C VAL A 162 -14.85 14.11 1.73
N GLY A 163 -14.09 14.74 2.65
CA GLY A 163 -13.96 14.26 4.03
C GLY A 163 -15.31 14.24 4.76
N VAL A 164 -16.06 15.35 4.70
CA VAL A 164 -17.39 15.46 5.29
C VAL A 164 -18.37 14.47 4.67
N ALA A 165 -18.37 14.30 3.35
CA ALA A 165 -19.21 13.32 2.66
C ALA A 165 -19.00 11.89 3.18
N ARG A 166 -17.78 11.57 3.65
CA ARG A 166 -17.44 10.27 4.26
C ARG A 166 -17.83 10.16 5.73
N SER A 167 -18.30 11.23 6.38
CA SER A 167 -18.73 11.18 7.77
C SER A 167 -20.01 10.34 7.95
N ARG A 168 -20.10 9.67 9.10
CA ARG A 168 -21.30 8.93 9.54
C ARG A 168 -22.51 9.84 9.74
N HIS A 169 -22.28 11.11 10.07
CA HIS A 169 -23.32 12.08 10.39
C HIS A 169 -23.91 12.78 9.17
N VAL A 170 -23.52 12.38 7.97
CA VAL A 170 -24.05 12.90 6.71
C VAL A 170 -24.99 11.87 6.08
N ASP A 171 -26.20 12.30 5.72
CA ASP A 171 -27.17 11.45 5.01
C ASP A 171 -26.76 11.21 3.55
N GLY A 172 -27.44 10.26 2.89
CA GLY A 172 -27.15 9.89 1.50
C GLY A 172 -27.32 11.04 0.50
N GLU A 173 -28.38 11.84 0.64
CA GLU A 173 -28.68 12.93 -0.30
C GLU A 173 -27.63 14.05 -0.19
N THR A 174 -27.26 14.44 1.02
CA THR A 174 -26.22 15.43 1.28
C THR A 174 -24.87 14.93 0.77
N ARG A 175 -24.53 13.66 1.02
CA ARG A 175 -23.31 13.03 0.51
C ARG A 175 -23.23 13.07 -1.02
N ASP A 176 -24.32 12.70 -1.70
CA ASP A 176 -24.38 12.69 -3.16
C ASP A 176 -24.20 14.11 -3.73
N ARG A 177 -24.82 15.12 -3.10
CA ARG A 177 -24.64 16.53 -3.48
C ARG A 177 -23.19 16.99 -3.32
N LEU A 178 -22.54 16.64 -2.21
CA LEU A 178 -21.13 17.02 -1.97
C LEU A 178 -20.20 16.43 -3.03
N TYR A 179 -20.34 15.14 -3.34
CA TYR A 179 -19.56 14.51 -4.40
C TYR A 179 -19.85 15.10 -5.78
N ALA A 180 -21.12 15.40 -6.09
CA ALA A 180 -21.49 16.03 -7.36
C ALA A 180 -20.86 17.44 -7.54
N LEU A 181 -20.75 18.22 -6.46
CA LEU A 181 -20.06 19.51 -6.49
C LEU A 181 -18.58 19.35 -6.83
N VAL A 182 -17.88 18.42 -6.15
CA VAL A 182 -16.44 18.19 -6.38
C VAL A 182 -16.19 17.61 -7.78
N GLU A 183 -17.06 16.73 -8.29
CA GLU A 183 -16.96 16.26 -9.67
C GLU A 183 -17.20 17.38 -10.70
N ALA A 184 -18.09 18.33 -10.42
CA ALA A 184 -18.29 19.48 -11.30
C ALA A 184 -17.04 20.39 -11.33
N GLU A 185 -16.40 20.61 -10.18
CA GLU A 185 -15.14 21.36 -10.07
C GLU A 185 -14.00 20.66 -10.83
N ARG A 186 -13.87 19.34 -10.65
CA ARG A 186 -12.92 18.52 -11.42
C ARG A 186 -13.18 18.60 -12.92
N ALA A 187 -14.44 18.50 -13.35
CA ALA A 187 -14.81 18.61 -14.76
C ALA A 187 -14.51 20.01 -15.35
N ALA A 188 -14.50 21.04 -14.50
CA ALA A 188 -14.05 22.39 -14.84
C ALA A 188 -12.52 22.55 -14.85
N GLY A 189 -11.77 21.52 -14.48
CA GLY A 189 -10.30 21.50 -14.48
C GLY A 189 -9.65 21.84 -13.13
N ASP A 190 -10.40 21.79 -12.03
CA ASP A 190 -9.83 21.99 -10.69
C ASP A 190 -8.98 20.79 -10.26
N ILE A 191 -7.68 21.03 -10.09
CA ILE A 191 -6.70 20.02 -9.68
C ILE A 191 -6.92 19.58 -8.24
N GLU A 192 -7.32 20.49 -7.33
CA GLU A 192 -7.58 20.13 -5.93
C GLU A 192 -8.81 19.21 -5.84
N ALA A 193 -9.82 19.42 -6.69
CA ALA A 193 -10.96 18.52 -6.80
C ALA A 193 -10.58 17.16 -7.38
N GLU A 194 -9.72 17.12 -8.42
CA GLU A 194 -9.18 15.87 -8.94
C GLU A 194 -8.42 15.09 -7.88
N ILE A 195 -7.54 15.76 -7.13
CA ILE A 195 -6.79 15.14 -6.04
C ILE A 195 -7.74 14.67 -4.94
N ALA A 196 -8.71 15.48 -4.50
CA ALA A 196 -9.64 15.10 -3.43
C ALA A 196 -10.43 13.81 -3.74
N LEU A 197 -10.81 13.61 -5.00
CA LEU A 197 -11.55 12.40 -5.45
C LEU A 197 -10.66 11.18 -5.66
N THR A 198 -9.43 11.38 -6.15
CA THR A 198 -8.53 10.29 -6.56
C THR A 198 -7.53 9.89 -5.47
N TRP A 199 -7.26 10.77 -4.50
CA TRP A 199 -6.32 10.49 -3.43
C TRP A 199 -6.81 9.33 -2.57
N ASN A 200 -5.92 8.35 -2.37
CA ASN A 200 -6.25 7.08 -1.75
C ASN A 200 -6.36 7.20 -0.21
N SER A 201 -7.34 7.96 0.25
CA SER A 201 -7.77 8.00 1.64
C SER A 201 -8.37 6.63 2.03
N PRO A 202 -8.18 6.16 3.28
CA PRO A 202 -8.65 4.84 3.76
C PRO A 202 -10.18 4.64 3.70
N GLY A 203 -10.93 5.67 3.31
CA GLY A 203 -12.39 5.66 3.23
C GLY A 203 -13.04 5.82 4.59
N PRO A 204 -14.38 5.66 4.69
CA PRO A 204 -15.14 5.80 5.93
C PRO A 204 -14.88 4.61 6.88
N THR A 205 -13.76 4.63 7.63
CA THR A 205 -13.33 3.50 8.48
C THR A 205 -14.31 3.17 9.60
N TRP A 206 -15.07 4.16 10.09
CA TRP A 206 -16.15 3.97 11.06
C TRP A 206 -17.18 2.93 10.61
N LEU A 207 -17.34 2.72 9.29
CA LEU A 207 -18.26 1.72 8.74
C LEU A 207 -17.87 0.30 9.15
N ARG A 208 -16.64 0.03 9.60
CA ARG A 208 -16.23 -1.29 10.11
C ARG A 208 -16.85 -1.62 11.46
N ASP A 209 -17.12 -0.60 12.27
CA ASP A 209 -17.48 -0.74 13.69
C ASP A 209 -18.99 -0.61 13.94
N VAL A 210 -19.76 -0.16 12.95
CA VAL A 210 -21.22 -0.04 13.08
C VAL A 210 -21.92 -1.39 12.94
N PRO A 211 -23.14 -1.55 13.52
CA PRO A 211 -23.89 -2.80 13.44
C PRO A 211 -24.04 -3.31 12.01
N LEU A 212 -24.05 -4.64 11.83
CA LEU A 212 -24.14 -5.26 10.50
C LEU A 212 -25.33 -4.73 9.68
N ALA A 213 -26.49 -4.53 10.31
CA ALA A 213 -27.67 -3.99 9.62
C ALA A 213 -27.41 -2.61 9.01
N GLU A 214 -26.68 -1.73 9.70
CA GLU A 214 -26.28 -0.41 9.19
C GLU A 214 -25.23 -0.56 8.08
N ARG A 215 -24.24 -1.44 8.23
CA ARG A 215 -23.25 -1.72 7.19
C ARG A 215 -23.87 -2.14 5.87
N LEU A 216 -24.88 -3.02 5.93
CA LEU A 216 -25.53 -3.57 4.74
C LEU A 216 -26.32 -2.53 3.93
N THR A 217 -26.70 -1.39 4.51
CA THR A 217 -27.37 -0.31 3.76
C THR A 217 -26.44 0.36 2.75
N TYR A 218 -25.12 0.23 2.94
CA TYR A 218 -24.10 0.82 2.06
C TYR A 218 -23.63 -0.12 0.94
N LEU A 219 -24.17 -1.34 0.82
CA LEU A 219 -23.83 -2.25 -0.29
C LEU A 219 -24.14 -1.65 -1.67
N ASP A 220 -25.14 -0.77 -1.72
CA ASP A 220 -25.64 -0.16 -2.95
C ASP A 220 -25.29 1.33 -3.00
N CYS A 221 -24.44 1.80 -2.07
CA CYS A 221 -23.97 3.17 -2.07
C CYS A 221 -23.23 3.44 -3.40
N PRO A 222 -23.55 4.51 -4.14
CA PRO A 222 -22.90 4.80 -5.42
C PRO A 222 -21.39 5.04 -5.26
N HIS A 223 -20.98 5.55 -4.10
CA HIS A 223 -19.59 5.90 -3.83
C HIS A 223 -18.75 4.69 -3.45
N THR A 224 -17.77 4.39 -4.30
CA THR A 224 -16.96 3.17 -4.31
C THR A 224 -16.24 2.91 -2.99
N GLU A 225 -15.80 3.95 -2.29
CA GLU A 225 -15.05 3.83 -1.04
C GLU A 225 -15.87 3.17 0.08
N PHE A 226 -17.18 3.35 0.12
CA PHE A 226 -18.04 2.69 1.11
C PHE A 226 -18.07 1.18 0.86
N ARG A 227 -18.31 0.77 -0.38
CA ARG A 227 -18.33 -0.66 -0.79
C ARG A 227 -16.94 -1.30 -0.62
N ARG A 228 -15.87 -0.54 -0.87
CA ARG A 228 -14.48 -0.97 -0.62
C ARG A 228 -14.19 -1.19 0.86
N VAL A 229 -14.71 -0.34 1.76
CA VAL A 229 -14.61 -0.57 3.21
C VAL A 229 -15.41 -1.79 3.63
N LEU A 230 -16.63 -1.99 3.11
CA LEU A 230 -17.40 -3.21 3.36
C LEU A 230 -16.63 -4.46 2.95
N ALA A 231 -15.96 -4.44 1.80
CA ALA A 231 -15.11 -5.53 1.34
C ALA A 231 -13.90 -5.83 2.25
N SER A 232 -13.54 -4.91 3.16
CA SER A 232 -12.52 -5.13 4.20
C SER A 232 -13.06 -5.77 5.49
N CYS A 233 -14.38 -5.78 5.68
CA CYS A 233 -15.03 -6.47 6.81
C CYS A 233 -14.89 -7.99 6.66
N ARG A 234 -14.98 -8.75 7.75
CA ARG A 234 -14.78 -10.23 7.73
C ARG A 234 -16.05 -11.03 8.00
N ASP A 235 -17.11 -10.37 8.43
CA ASP A 235 -18.31 -10.96 9.02
C ASP A 235 -19.58 -10.64 8.22
N LEU A 236 -19.42 -10.31 6.93
CA LEU A 236 -20.56 -10.08 6.05
C LEU A 236 -21.24 -11.41 5.65
N PRO A 237 -22.56 -11.42 5.45
CA PRO A 237 -23.28 -12.61 4.98
C PRO A 237 -22.96 -12.91 3.51
N GLU A 238 -23.15 -14.17 3.10
CA GLU A 238 -22.87 -14.66 1.74
C GLU A 238 -23.53 -13.85 0.61
N VAL A 239 -24.74 -13.32 0.84
CA VAL A 239 -25.43 -12.50 -0.18
C VAL A 239 -24.71 -11.16 -0.41
N ALA A 240 -24.10 -10.60 0.63
CA ALA A 240 -23.31 -9.38 0.53
C ALA A 240 -21.99 -9.66 -0.18
N TRP A 241 -21.34 -10.79 0.14
CA TRP A 241 -20.11 -11.21 -0.54
C TRP A 241 -20.30 -11.42 -2.02
N ARG A 242 -21.35 -12.13 -2.43
CA ARG A 242 -21.67 -12.30 -3.86
C ARG A 242 -21.81 -10.96 -4.57
N ARG A 243 -22.44 -9.98 -3.92
CA ARG A 243 -22.59 -8.63 -4.49
C ARG A 243 -21.25 -7.90 -4.63
N LEU A 244 -20.37 -8.01 -3.64
CA LEU A 244 -19.03 -7.40 -3.66
C LEU A 244 -18.09 -8.10 -4.65
N ASP A 245 -18.23 -9.41 -4.85
CA ASP A 245 -17.45 -10.19 -5.83
C ASP A 245 -17.81 -9.84 -7.28
N ASP A 246 -19.06 -9.42 -7.51
CA ASP A 246 -19.59 -8.97 -8.79
C ASP A 246 -19.71 -7.44 -8.90
N ASP A 247 -19.06 -6.68 -7.99
CA ASP A 247 -19.10 -5.22 -7.99
C ASP A 247 -18.58 -4.65 -9.32
N PRO A 248 -19.22 -3.60 -9.88
CA PRO A 248 -18.72 -2.97 -11.10
C PRO A 248 -17.25 -2.52 -10.96
N GLU A 249 -16.86 -2.06 -9.78
CA GLU A 249 -15.55 -1.49 -9.52
C GLU A 249 -14.50 -2.55 -9.23
N LEU A 250 -13.42 -2.57 -10.03
CA LEU A 250 -12.32 -3.52 -9.86
C LEU A 250 -11.65 -3.40 -8.48
N ALA A 251 -11.56 -2.19 -7.94
CA ALA A 251 -10.99 -1.95 -6.62
C ALA A 251 -11.79 -2.64 -5.49
N VAL A 252 -13.13 -2.68 -5.61
CA VAL A 252 -14.01 -3.37 -4.65
C VAL A 252 -13.84 -4.88 -4.78
N ARG A 253 -13.88 -5.41 -6.01
CA ARG A 253 -13.66 -6.84 -6.27
C ARG A 253 -12.31 -7.33 -5.76
N ARG A 254 -11.23 -6.56 -5.98
CA ARG A 254 -9.89 -6.87 -5.45
C ARG A 254 -9.85 -6.80 -3.93
N ALA A 255 -10.54 -5.86 -3.29
CA ALA A 255 -10.64 -5.83 -1.84
C ALA A 255 -11.40 -7.06 -1.30
N ALA A 256 -12.53 -7.41 -1.92
CA ALA A 256 -13.37 -8.52 -1.51
C ALA A 256 -12.66 -9.87 -1.67
N ALA A 257 -11.85 -10.03 -2.71
CA ALA A 257 -11.07 -11.23 -2.98
C ALA A 257 -9.88 -11.46 -2.02
N ARG A 258 -9.61 -10.53 -1.09
CA ARG A 258 -8.61 -10.70 -0.02
C ARG A 258 -9.20 -11.35 1.24
N ARG A 259 -10.43 -11.83 1.22
CA ARG A 259 -11.00 -12.56 2.36
C ARG A 259 -10.48 -13.99 2.42
N PRO A 260 -10.17 -14.53 3.61
CA PRO A 260 -9.54 -15.85 3.74
C PRO A 260 -10.34 -16.98 3.08
N ASP A 261 -11.65 -16.82 3.00
CA ASP A 261 -12.63 -17.76 2.49
C ASP A 261 -13.10 -17.44 1.05
N THR A 262 -12.39 -16.58 0.31
CA THR A 262 -12.78 -16.28 -1.09
C THR A 262 -12.88 -17.58 -1.90
N PRO A 263 -14.01 -17.83 -2.59
CA PRO A 263 -14.16 -19.00 -3.43
C PRO A 263 -13.12 -19.06 -4.57
N PRO A 264 -12.58 -20.25 -4.90
CA PRO A 264 -11.59 -20.40 -5.98
C PRO A 264 -12.01 -19.78 -7.32
N GLN A 265 -13.30 -19.90 -7.67
CA GLN A 265 -13.85 -19.42 -8.95
C GLN A 265 -13.89 -17.89 -9.01
N VAL A 266 -14.10 -17.21 -7.88
CA VAL A 266 -14.06 -15.75 -7.79
C VAL A 266 -12.64 -15.26 -8.04
N LEU A 267 -11.65 -15.88 -7.39
CA LEU A 267 -10.24 -15.57 -7.58
C LEU A 267 -9.80 -15.83 -9.02
N GLU A 268 -10.11 -17.00 -9.58
CA GLU A 268 -9.78 -17.33 -10.96
C GLU A 268 -10.36 -16.30 -11.93
N ARG A 269 -11.67 -16.02 -11.85
CA ARG A 269 -12.36 -15.08 -12.73
C ARG A 269 -11.75 -13.68 -12.64
N LEU A 270 -11.43 -13.21 -11.44
CA LEU A 270 -10.82 -11.90 -11.22
C LEU A 270 -9.42 -11.81 -11.83
N VAL A 271 -8.56 -12.79 -11.53
CA VAL A 271 -7.17 -12.85 -11.97
C VAL A 271 -7.09 -13.08 -13.47
N ARG A 272 -7.94 -13.95 -14.04
CA ARG A 272 -7.97 -14.23 -15.48
C ARG A 272 -8.38 -12.97 -16.27
N ALA A 273 -9.42 -12.27 -15.82
CA ALA A 273 -9.91 -11.08 -16.52
C ALA A 273 -8.97 -9.86 -16.41
N HIS A 274 -8.34 -9.65 -15.25
CA HIS A 274 -7.64 -8.39 -14.93
C HIS A 274 -6.16 -8.54 -14.57
N GLY A 275 -5.63 -9.76 -14.56
CA GLY A 275 -4.30 -10.06 -14.02
C GLY A 275 -4.18 -9.76 -12.53
N ASP A 276 -2.94 -9.76 -12.04
CA ASP A 276 -2.62 -9.42 -10.65
C ASP A 276 -1.82 -8.12 -10.54
N VAL A 277 -1.77 -7.54 -9.34
CA VAL A 277 -1.07 -6.28 -9.09
C VAL A 277 0.31 -6.58 -8.50
N PHE A 278 1.32 -6.70 -9.36
CA PHE A 278 2.65 -7.17 -8.98
C PHE A 278 3.40 -6.34 -7.93
N HIS A 279 3.00 -5.10 -7.66
CA HIS A 279 3.59 -4.26 -6.62
C HIS A 279 2.82 -4.29 -5.28
N ILE A 280 1.67 -4.97 -5.21
CA ILE A 280 0.89 -5.13 -3.97
C ILE A 280 0.98 -6.59 -3.55
N ARG A 281 1.56 -6.86 -2.38
CA ARG A 281 1.67 -8.21 -1.80
C ARG A 281 0.70 -8.40 -0.61
N PRO A 282 0.20 -9.62 -0.38
CA PRO A 282 0.33 -10.81 -1.24
C PRO A 282 -0.50 -10.68 -2.54
N LEU A 283 -0.09 -11.42 -3.56
CA LEU A 283 -0.85 -11.56 -4.81
C LEU A 283 -2.11 -12.41 -4.61
N HIS A 284 -3.11 -12.26 -5.47
CA HIS A 284 -4.30 -13.11 -5.47
C HIS A 284 -3.96 -14.55 -5.89
N VAL A 285 -2.97 -14.74 -6.78
CA VAL A 285 -2.49 -16.09 -7.14
C VAL A 285 -1.79 -16.81 -5.98
N ASP A 286 -1.35 -16.08 -4.95
CA ASP A 286 -0.77 -16.64 -3.73
C ASP A 286 -1.82 -16.90 -2.64
N HIS A 287 -3.09 -16.60 -2.91
CA HIS A 287 -4.18 -16.90 -2.00
C HIS A 287 -4.31 -18.43 -1.79
N PRO A 288 -4.54 -18.93 -0.56
CA PRO A 288 -4.65 -20.37 -0.29
C PRO A 288 -5.70 -21.10 -1.12
N ASN A 289 -6.80 -20.42 -1.46
CA ASN A 289 -7.88 -20.97 -2.28
C ASN A 289 -7.70 -20.76 -3.79
N PHE A 290 -6.62 -20.13 -4.25
CA PHE A 290 -6.41 -19.94 -5.70
C PHE A 290 -6.12 -21.29 -6.38
N PRO A 291 -6.83 -21.66 -7.46
CA PRO A 291 -6.58 -22.91 -8.17
C PRO A 291 -5.31 -22.81 -9.04
N ARG A 292 -4.13 -22.90 -8.40
CA ARG A 292 -2.81 -22.66 -9.05
C ARG A 292 -2.55 -23.51 -10.29
N HIS A 293 -3.10 -24.72 -10.36
CA HIS A 293 -2.99 -25.60 -11.53
C HIS A 293 -3.60 -24.99 -12.80
N LEU A 294 -4.48 -23.99 -12.69
CA LEU A 294 -5.06 -23.29 -13.83
C LEU A 294 -4.12 -22.25 -14.45
N LEU A 295 -3.04 -21.85 -13.77
CA LEU A 295 -2.08 -20.86 -14.32
C LEU A 295 -1.54 -21.27 -15.68
N ARG A 296 -1.28 -22.56 -15.93
CA ARG A 296 -0.87 -23.06 -17.26
C ARG A 296 -1.84 -22.73 -18.39
N THR A 297 -3.11 -22.49 -18.07
CA THR A 297 -4.14 -22.15 -19.06
C THR A 297 -4.18 -20.65 -19.38
N PHE A 298 -3.37 -19.83 -18.71
CA PHE A 298 -3.42 -18.36 -18.85
C PHE A 298 -2.59 -17.87 -20.06
N THR A 299 -1.94 -18.77 -20.78
CA THR A 299 -0.99 -18.48 -21.86
C THR A 299 -1.58 -17.66 -23.00
N ASP A 300 -2.89 -17.77 -23.23
CA ASP A 300 -3.60 -17.14 -24.34
C ASP A 300 -4.59 -16.06 -23.86
N GLU A 301 -4.46 -15.61 -22.60
CA GLU A 301 -5.31 -14.55 -22.07
C GLU A 301 -5.12 -13.23 -22.85
N PRO A 302 -6.18 -12.43 -22.99
CA PRO A 302 -6.12 -11.20 -23.77
C PRO A 302 -5.22 -10.15 -23.08
N THR A 303 -5.20 -10.14 -21.75
CA THR A 303 -4.38 -9.18 -21.01
C THR A 303 -2.95 -9.71 -20.83
N PRO A 304 -1.91 -8.93 -21.18
CA PRO A 304 -0.53 -9.32 -20.99
C PRO A 304 -0.18 -9.66 -19.53
N ASN A 305 -0.81 -8.94 -18.58
CA ASN A 305 -0.63 -9.18 -17.15
C ASN A 305 -1.19 -10.55 -16.72
N ALA A 306 -2.30 -11.02 -17.30
CA ALA A 306 -2.80 -12.37 -17.05
C ALA A 306 -1.90 -13.43 -17.69
N ARG A 307 -1.44 -13.23 -18.94
CA ARG A 307 -0.49 -14.15 -19.59
C ARG A 307 0.79 -14.35 -18.78
N TYR A 308 1.32 -13.27 -18.20
CA TYR A 308 2.50 -13.35 -17.35
C TYR A 308 2.32 -14.29 -16.15
N LEU A 309 1.10 -14.43 -15.63
CA LEU A 309 0.83 -15.33 -14.50
C LEU A 309 0.99 -16.80 -14.88
N ALA A 310 0.89 -17.18 -16.16
CA ALA A 310 1.20 -18.54 -16.59
C ALA A 310 2.64 -18.95 -16.22
N LEU A 311 3.58 -18.00 -16.25
CA LEU A 311 5.00 -18.20 -15.90
C LEU A 311 5.22 -18.44 -14.39
N GLN A 312 4.17 -18.34 -13.57
CA GLN A 312 4.20 -18.71 -12.15
C GLN A 312 3.89 -20.19 -11.92
N ASP A 313 3.49 -20.96 -12.95
CA ASP A 313 3.44 -22.42 -12.91
C ASP A 313 4.86 -22.98 -13.15
N PRO A 314 5.56 -23.53 -12.14
CA PRO A 314 6.92 -24.04 -12.33
C PRO A 314 6.99 -25.21 -13.33
N GLU A 315 5.86 -25.87 -13.59
CA GLU A 315 5.73 -26.97 -14.54
C GLU A 315 5.17 -26.53 -15.89
N LEU A 316 5.16 -25.23 -16.20
CA LEU A 316 4.64 -24.72 -17.46
C LEU A 316 5.32 -25.45 -18.65
N PRO A 317 4.55 -26.09 -19.55
CA PRO A 317 5.12 -26.87 -20.64
C PRO A 317 5.98 -26.04 -21.59
N VAL A 318 7.04 -26.66 -22.13
CA VAL A 318 7.96 -26.02 -23.09
C VAL A 318 7.25 -25.44 -24.34
N PRO A 319 6.22 -26.08 -24.93
CA PRO A 319 5.48 -25.47 -26.04
C PRO A 319 4.81 -24.14 -25.66
N ASP A 320 4.33 -24.02 -24.42
CA ASP A 320 3.68 -22.82 -23.91
C ASP A 320 4.72 -21.72 -23.63
N LEU A 321 5.88 -22.09 -23.09
CA LEU A 321 7.04 -21.19 -22.95
C LEU A 321 7.50 -20.64 -24.30
N ARG A 322 7.57 -21.49 -25.34
CA ARG A 322 7.94 -21.05 -26.70
C ARG A 322 6.97 -20.02 -27.25
N ARG A 323 5.67 -20.21 -27.04
CA ARG A 323 4.66 -19.23 -27.45
C ARG A 323 4.83 -17.92 -26.69
N LEU A 324 5.00 -17.96 -25.37
CA LEU A 324 5.23 -16.76 -24.56
C LEU A 324 6.57 -16.06 -24.90
N ALA A 325 7.58 -16.79 -25.37
CA ALA A 325 8.84 -16.23 -25.86
C ALA A 325 8.65 -15.35 -27.11
N THR A 326 7.54 -15.49 -27.83
CA THR A 326 7.20 -14.65 -28.99
C THR A 326 6.20 -13.53 -28.66
N ALA A 327 5.87 -13.34 -27.39
CA ALA A 327 4.95 -12.28 -26.97
C ALA A 327 5.47 -10.89 -27.37
N ALA A 328 4.57 -10.00 -27.78
CA ALA A 328 4.91 -8.63 -28.12
C ALA A 328 5.52 -7.89 -26.92
N GLU A 329 5.07 -8.21 -25.71
CA GLU A 329 5.48 -7.53 -24.49
C GLU A 329 6.81 -8.06 -23.95
N PRO A 330 7.86 -7.21 -23.84
CA PRO A 330 9.18 -7.66 -23.38
C PRO A 330 9.18 -8.27 -21.98
N PHE A 331 8.34 -7.76 -21.08
CA PHE A 331 8.29 -8.28 -19.70
C PHE A 331 7.82 -9.74 -19.63
N ILE A 332 7.00 -10.21 -20.60
CA ILE A 332 6.63 -11.63 -20.70
C ILE A 332 7.83 -12.45 -21.15
N ARG A 333 8.54 -12.00 -22.20
CA ARG A 333 9.74 -12.69 -22.72
C ARG A 333 10.86 -12.75 -21.66
N ARG A 334 11.04 -11.70 -20.87
CA ARG A 334 11.93 -11.69 -19.69
C ARG A 334 11.52 -12.73 -18.66
N GLY A 335 10.23 -12.85 -18.38
CA GLY A 335 9.72 -13.88 -17.48
C GLY A 335 9.99 -15.29 -17.99
N VAL A 336 9.87 -15.52 -19.31
CA VAL A 336 10.25 -16.79 -19.95
C VAL A 336 11.74 -17.08 -19.75
N ALA A 337 12.62 -16.09 -20.01
CA ALA A 337 14.07 -16.22 -19.83
C ALA A 337 14.47 -16.64 -18.41
N ARG A 338 13.68 -16.28 -17.39
CA ARG A 338 13.88 -16.65 -15.97
C ARG A 338 13.24 -17.98 -15.57
N HIS A 339 12.41 -18.57 -16.43
CA HIS A 339 11.54 -19.68 -16.06
C HIS A 339 12.35 -20.96 -15.76
N PRO A 340 12.04 -21.71 -14.68
CA PRO A 340 12.82 -22.89 -14.29
C PRO A 340 12.78 -24.02 -15.33
N ASN A 341 11.69 -24.15 -16.09
CA ASN A 341 11.52 -25.17 -17.13
C ASN A 341 11.94 -24.71 -18.55
N ILE A 342 12.67 -23.60 -18.67
CA ILE A 342 13.16 -23.14 -19.98
C ILE A 342 14.23 -24.09 -20.55
N THR A 343 14.26 -24.25 -21.87
CA THR A 343 15.29 -25.05 -22.55
C THR A 343 16.47 -24.19 -23.00
N ALA A 344 17.66 -24.79 -23.09
CA ALA A 344 18.84 -24.12 -23.64
C ALA A 344 18.59 -23.54 -25.05
N THR A 345 17.80 -24.22 -25.88
CA THR A 345 17.42 -23.74 -27.21
C THR A 345 16.59 -22.44 -27.16
N LEU A 346 15.60 -22.36 -26.28
CA LEU A 346 14.81 -21.13 -26.11
C LEU A 346 15.66 -19.99 -25.54
N LEU A 347 16.59 -20.29 -24.63
CA LEU A 347 17.56 -19.29 -24.15
C LEU A 347 18.45 -18.77 -25.29
N GLU A 348 18.93 -19.66 -26.18
CA GLU A 348 19.72 -19.25 -27.35
C GLU A 348 18.93 -18.32 -28.28
N ASP A 349 17.63 -18.58 -28.50
CA ASP A 349 16.76 -17.68 -29.27
C ASP A 349 16.62 -16.31 -28.57
N LEU A 350 16.42 -16.29 -27.26
CA LEU A 350 16.24 -15.07 -26.46
C LEU A 350 17.52 -14.24 -26.29
N LEU A 351 18.71 -14.80 -26.52
CA LEU A 351 19.96 -14.03 -26.58
C LEU A 351 20.02 -13.07 -27.77
N SER A 352 19.17 -13.27 -28.77
CA SER A 352 19.02 -12.39 -29.93
C SER A 352 17.78 -11.48 -29.84
N ASP A 353 17.15 -11.41 -28.66
CA ASP A 353 15.96 -10.58 -28.45
C ASP A 353 16.28 -9.09 -28.65
N PRO A 354 15.40 -8.29 -29.27
CA PRO A 354 15.62 -6.85 -29.44
C PRO A 354 15.60 -6.07 -28.11
N ASP A 355 15.01 -6.62 -27.04
CA ASP A 355 14.98 -5.98 -25.73
C ASP A 355 16.22 -6.37 -24.90
N PRO A 356 17.10 -5.42 -24.51
CA PRO A 356 18.31 -5.73 -23.76
C PRO A 356 18.05 -6.44 -22.44
N GLN A 357 16.96 -6.10 -21.74
CA GLN A 357 16.64 -6.74 -20.47
C GLN A 357 16.23 -8.20 -20.67
N VAL A 358 15.68 -8.59 -21.83
CA VAL A 358 15.46 -10.02 -22.15
C VAL A 358 16.80 -10.72 -22.34
N THR A 359 17.71 -10.12 -23.11
CA THR A 359 19.03 -10.70 -23.38
C THR A 359 19.84 -10.89 -22.11
N ASP A 360 19.80 -9.92 -21.18
CA ASP A 360 20.49 -9.99 -19.89
C ASP A 360 19.98 -11.16 -19.04
N GLU A 361 18.66 -11.34 -18.95
CA GLU A 361 18.05 -12.44 -18.20
C GLU A 361 18.36 -13.80 -18.82
N ALA A 362 18.37 -13.88 -20.15
CA ALA A 362 18.73 -15.11 -20.86
C ALA A 362 20.20 -15.47 -20.62
N ALA A 363 21.10 -14.48 -20.67
CA ALA A 363 22.53 -14.67 -20.40
C ALA A 363 22.82 -15.03 -18.93
N ALA A 364 22.04 -14.50 -17.99
CA ALA A 364 22.17 -14.78 -16.57
C ALA A 364 21.57 -16.13 -16.14
N ASN A 365 20.78 -16.79 -17.00
CA ASN A 365 20.14 -18.05 -16.66
C ASN A 365 21.16 -19.22 -16.62
N THR A 366 21.19 -19.95 -15.50
CA THR A 366 22.14 -21.05 -15.26
C THR A 366 21.91 -22.28 -16.14
N THR A 367 20.77 -22.38 -16.81
CA THR A 367 20.47 -23.46 -17.78
C THR A 367 21.21 -23.24 -19.10
N LEU A 368 21.78 -22.05 -19.34
CA LEU A 368 22.63 -21.81 -20.50
C LEU A 368 23.93 -22.64 -20.37
N PRO A 369 24.32 -23.44 -21.38
CA PRO A 369 25.52 -24.27 -21.27
C PRO A 369 26.80 -23.41 -21.07
N PRO A 370 27.74 -23.80 -20.17
CA PRO A 370 28.97 -23.03 -19.94
C PRO A 370 29.77 -22.68 -21.21
N PRO A 371 29.89 -23.55 -22.23
CA PRO A 371 30.54 -23.18 -23.49
C PRO A 371 29.91 -21.97 -24.20
N ARG A 372 28.61 -21.75 -24.05
CA ARG A 372 27.92 -20.57 -24.58
C ARG A 372 28.20 -19.33 -23.75
N MET A 373 28.14 -19.45 -22.42
CA MET A 373 28.53 -18.36 -21.52
C MET A 373 29.94 -17.85 -21.82
N TYR A 374 30.92 -18.76 -22.00
CA TYR A 374 32.29 -18.38 -22.35
C TYR A 374 32.39 -17.64 -23.69
N ARG A 375 31.58 -18.02 -24.70
CA ARG A 375 31.55 -17.29 -25.98
C ARG A 375 30.99 -15.88 -25.83
N ILE A 376 29.95 -15.71 -25.01
CA ILE A 376 29.36 -14.39 -24.74
C ILE A 376 30.39 -13.50 -24.04
N LEU A 377 31.07 -14.01 -23.02
CA LEU A 377 32.14 -13.29 -22.31
C LEU A 377 33.31 -12.93 -23.23
N ALA A 378 33.79 -13.90 -24.03
CA ALA A 378 34.87 -13.67 -24.98
C ALA A 378 34.50 -12.63 -26.05
N ALA A 379 33.25 -12.63 -26.54
CA ALA A 379 32.76 -11.62 -27.46
C ALA A 379 32.66 -10.22 -26.81
N ALA A 380 32.43 -10.16 -25.49
CA ALA A 380 32.44 -8.93 -24.71
C ALA A 380 33.86 -8.48 -24.27
N GLY A 381 34.91 -9.26 -24.58
CA GLY A 381 36.29 -8.97 -24.21
C GLY A 381 36.62 -9.20 -22.72
N LEU A 382 35.84 -10.06 -22.05
CA LEU A 382 36.00 -10.44 -20.64
C LEU A 382 36.71 -11.78 -20.45
#